data_AF-A0A970CHT6-F1
#
_entry.id   AF-A0A970CHT6-F1
#
_cell.length_a   1.000
_cell.length_b   1.000
_cell.length_c   1.000
_cell.angle_alpha   90.00
_cell.angle_beta   90.00
_cell.angle_gamma   90.00
#
_symmetry.space_group_name_H-M   'P 1'
#
loop_
_entity.id
_entity.type
_entity.pdbx_description
1 polymer ?
#
loop_
_entity_poly.entity_id
_entity_poly.type
_entity_poly.pdbx_seq_one_letter_code
_entity_poly.pdbx_strand_id
1 'polypeptide(L)'
;MIRSSYPVKMEIAGNTAMWTRPDTGDCPVSYPAPTFSAVKAIFESILWGPDVEIIPLKAELCTPIQYHSYGTNYGGPLRSSTSIKAGNSYQLFATVLIDVCYRLYAEVVPYKNKNKLPQKALQWDRKTTSPGHAYQEIFERRLKRSQCYSIPFLGWRE
;
A
#
# COMPACT_ATOMS: atom_id res chain seq x y z
N MET A 1 0.70 -2.65 31.12
CA MET A 1 0.98 -1.51 30.22
C MET A 1 -0.11 -1.51 29.16
N ILE A 2 -1.09 -0.61 29.25
CA ILE A 2 -2.25 -0.60 28.35
C ILE A 2 -1.72 -0.29 26.94
N ARG A 3 -1.76 -1.28 26.03
CA ARG A 3 -1.52 -1.02 24.61
C ARG A 3 -2.72 -0.24 24.10
N SER A 4 -2.58 1.07 23.97
CA SER A 4 -3.55 1.92 23.27
C SER A 4 -3.43 1.66 21.77
N SER A 5 -3.95 0.51 21.33
CA SER A 5 -4.04 0.13 19.92
C SER A 5 -5.43 0.45 19.40
N TYR A 6 -5.51 1.11 18.25
CA TYR A 6 -6.76 1.58 17.67
C TYR A 6 -7.01 0.83 16.36
N PRO A 7 -8.07 0.00 16.27
CA PRO A 7 -8.33 -0.79 15.07
C PRO A 7 -8.89 0.11 13.95
N VAL A 8 -8.34 -0.06 12.75
CA VAL A 8 -8.83 0.57 11.52
C VAL A 8 -9.11 -0.52 10.48
N LYS A 9 -10.13 -0.29 9.66
CA LYS A 9 -10.50 -1.19 8.58
C LYS A 9 -10.93 -0.41 7.35
N MET A 10 -10.70 -0.99 6.18
CA MET A 10 -11.20 -0.46 4.92
C MET A 10 -11.41 -1.58 3.91
N GLU A 11 -12.29 -1.34 2.95
CA GLU A 11 -12.47 -2.20 1.78
C GLU A 11 -11.84 -1.51 0.57
N ILE A 12 -11.14 -2.27 -0.25
CA ILE A 12 -10.55 -1.78 -1.49
C ILE A 12 -10.82 -2.78 -2.60
N ALA A 13 -11.21 -2.28 -3.77
CA ALA A 13 -11.44 -3.07 -4.95
C ALA A 13 -10.78 -2.41 -6.16
N GLY A 14 -10.49 -3.21 -7.18
CA GLY A 14 -9.94 -2.72 -8.43
C GLY A 14 -10.02 -3.77 -9.52
N ASN A 15 -9.89 -3.32 -10.76
CA ASN A 15 -9.95 -4.23 -11.91
C ASN A 15 -8.70 -5.10 -12.00
N THR A 16 -7.55 -4.55 -11.60
CA THR A 16 -6.25 -5.22 -11.69
C THR A 16 -5.43 -4.96 -10.42
N ALA A 17 -4.69 -5.97 -9.96
CA ALA A 17 -3.67 -5.81 -8.91
C ALA A 17 -2.40 -6.59 -9.22
N MET A 18 -1.27 -6.08 -8.73
CA MET A 18 0.04 -6.71 -8.94
C MET A 18 0.88 -6.71 -7.66
N TRP A 19 0.85 -7.82 -6.94
CA TRP A 19 1.66 -8.05 -5.74
C TRP A 19 2.94 -8.79 -6.12
N THR A 20 3.91 -8.08 -6.70
CA THR A 20 5.05 -8.72 -7.37
C THR A 20 5.83 -9.69 -6.48
N ARG A 21 5.97 -10.92 -6.96
CA ARG A 21 6.87 -11.93 -6.42
C ARG A 21 8.33 -11.57 -6.76
N PRO A 22 9.25 -11.55 -5.78
CA PRO A 22 10.65 -11.21 -6.05
C PRO A 22 11.42 -12.32 -6.77
N ASP A 23 10.91 -13.56 -6.78
CA ASP A 23 11.56 -14.73 -7.36
C ASP A 23 11.29 -14.93 -8.86
N THR A 24 10.44 -14.11 -9.49
CA THR A 24 9.97 -14.34 -10.87
C THR A 24 10.70 -13.55 -11.95
N GLY A 25 11.80 -12.88 -11.61
CA GLY A 25 12.72 -12.28 -12.59
C GLY A 25 12.05 -11.34 -13.60
N ASP A 26 12.28 -11.61 -14.88
CA ASP A 26 11.81 -10.81 -16.03
C ASP A 26 10.36 -11.08 -16.44
N CYS A 27 9.69 -12.06 -15.83
CA CYS A 27 8.28 -12.35 -16.04
C CYS A 27 7.52 -12.24 -14.70
N PRO A 28 7.24 -11.01 -14.22
CA PRO A 28 6.66 -10.80 -12.90
C PRO A 28 5.33 -11.52 -12.71
N VAL A 29 5.19 -12.28 -11.62
CA VAL A 29 3.92 -12.92 -11.22
C VAL A 29 3.43 -12.31 -9.92
N SER A 30 2.13 -12.04 -9.83
CA SER A 30 1.51 -11.57 -8.59
C SER A 30 1.42 -12.69 -7.55
N TYR A 31 1.63 -12.37 -6.27
CA TYR A 31 1.10 -13.14 -5.16
C TYR A 31 -0.44 -13.17 -5.24
N PRO A 32 -1.11 -14.18 -4.65
CA PRO A 32 -2.56 -14.27 -4.61
C PRO A 32 -3.23 -13.19 -3.74
N ALA A 33 -2.49 -12.56 -2.84
CA ALA A 33 -2.99 -11.61 -1.85
C ALA A 33 -1.98 -10.48 -1.63
N PRO A 34 -2.43 -9.29 -1.17
CA PRO A 34 -1.53 -8.18 -0.87
C PRO A 34 -0.53 -8.54 0.23
N THR A 35 0.71 -8.10 0.04
CA THR A 35 1.78 -8.28 1.03
C THR A 35 1.60 -7.33 2.21
N PHE A 36 2.24 -7.63 3.35
CA PHE A 36 2.21 -6.77 4.53
C PHE A 36 2.60 -5.31 4.22
N SER A 37 3.66 -5.12 3.44
CA SER A 37 4.13 -3.79 3.05
C SER A 37 3.14 -3.07 2.14
N ALA A 38 2.50 -3.78 1.20
CA ALA A 38 1.46 -3.22 0.34
C ALA A 38 0.25 -2.74 1.16
N VAL A 39 -0.26 -3.59 2.06
CA VAL A 39 -1.39 -3.21 2.94
C VAL A 39 -1.06 -1.98 3.77
N LYS A 40 0.14 -1.95 4.38
CA LYS A 40 0.61 -0.78 5.14
C LYS A 40 0.60 0.49 4.28
N ALA A 41 1.18 0.43 3.09
CA ALA A 41 1.24 1.56 2.18
C ALA A 41 -0.15 2.06 1.75
N ILE A 42 -1.12 1.17 1.52
CA ILE A 42 -2.49 1.56 1.16
C ILE A 42 -3.14 2.34 2.31
N PHE A 43 -2.97 1.93 3.56
CA PHE A 43 -3.47 2.69 4.72
C PHE A 43 -2.79 4.06 4.83
N GLU A 44 -1.47 4.12 4.64
CA GLU A 44 -0.69 5.36 4.65
C GLU A 44 -1.07 6.31 3.50
N SER A 45 -1.51 5.78 2.35
CA SER A 45 -2.03 6.57 1.23
C SER A 45 -3.32 7.33 1.57
N ILE A 46 -4.17 6.80 2.47
CA ILE A 46 -5.37 7.52 2.92
C ILE A 46 -4.98 8.61 3.92
N LEU A 47 -4.18 8.26 4.92
CA LEU A 47 -3.67 9.17 5.93
C LEU A 47 -2.30 8.70 6.41
N TRP A 48 -1.31 9.58 6.31
CA TRP A 48 0.00 9.34 6.90
C TRP A 48 0.22 10.31 8.07
N GLY A 49 0.87 9.84 9.13
CA GLY A 49 1.26 10.65 10.27
C GLY A 49 2.55 10.11 10.90
N PRO A 50 3.52 10.97 11.25
CA PRO A 50 4.80 10.54 11.83
C PRO A 50 4.66 10.00 13.26
N ASP A 51 3.62 10.44 13.99
CA ASP A 51 3.42 10.13 15.42
C ASP A 51 2.75 8.76 15.65
N VAL A 52 2.37 8.07 14.57
CA VAL A 52 1.72 6.77 14.61
C VAL A 52 2.41 5.79 13.68
N GLU A 53 2.25 4.52 13.98
CA GLU A 53 2.63 3.41 13.12
C GLU A 53 1.39 2.57 12.82
N ILE A 54 1.21 2.22 11.54
CA ILE A 54 0.14 1.34 11.09
C ILE A 54 0.70 -0.07 10.98
N ILE A 55 0.06 -1.01 11.66
CA ILE A 55 0.41 -2.43 11.68
C ILE A 55 -0.74 -3.20 11.03
N PRO A 56 -0.60 -3.61 9.76
CA PRO A 56 -1.51 -4.56 9.13
C PRO A 56 -1.66 -5.84 9.94
N LEU A 57 -2.89 -6.30 10.11
CA LEU A 57 -3.20 -7.53 10.86
C LEU A 57 -3.67 -8.66 9.96
N LYS A 58 -4.64 -8.36 9.09
CA LYS A 58 -5.23 -9.35 8.19
C LYS A 58 -5.76 -8.69 6.92
N ALA A 59 -5.77 -9.46 5.85
CA ALA A 59 -6.42 -9.14 4.60
C ALA A 59 -7.37 -10.28 4.24
N GLU A 60 -8.65 -9.98 4.08
CA GLU A 60 -9.66 -10.94 3.66
C GLU A 60 -9.91 -10.77 2.16
N LEU A 61 -9.87 -11.90 1.44
CA LEU A 61 -10.18 -11.96 0.02
C LEU A 61 -11.71 -12.00 -0.14
N CYS A 62 -12.30 -10.97 -0.75
CA CYS A 62 -13.74 -10.88 -0.94
C CYS A 62 -14.20 -11.44 -2.29
N THR A 63 -13.26 -11.63 -3.22
CA THR A 63 -13.48 -12.24 -4.53
C THR A 63 -12.55 -13.44 -4.74
N PRO A 64 -12.93 -14.41 -5.58
CA PRO A 64 -12.05 -15.52 -5.92
C PRO A 64 -10.79 -15.03 -6.63
N ILE A 65 -9.66 -15.69 -6.36
CA ILE A 65 -8.38 -15.36 -6.98
C ILE A 65 -8.44 -15.74 -8.46
N GLN A 66 -8.22 -14.75 -9.34
CA GLN A 66 -8.16 -14.93 -10.77
C GLN A 66 -6.92 -14.23 -11.32
N TYR A 67 -6.23 -14.89 -12.24
CA TYR A 67 -5.03 -14.35 -12.89
C TYR A 67 -5.29 -14.06 -14.36
N HIS A 68 -4.60 -13.03 -14.86
CA HIS A 68 -4.61 -12.66 -16.27
C HIS A 68 -3.19 -12.35 -16.75
N SER A 69 -2.89 -12.72 -17.99
CA SER A 69 -1.62 -12.35 -18.63
C SER A 69 -1.73 -10.92 -19.15
N TYR A 70 -0.85 -10.06 -18.67
CA TYR A 70 -0.77 -8.67 -19.04
C TYR A 70 0.54 -8.40 -19.79
N GLY A 71 0.44 -7.90 -21.01
CA GLY A 71 1.59 -7.57 -21.86
C GLY A 71 1.77 -6.06 -21.99
N THR A 72 2.94 -5.54 -21.66
CA THR A 72 3.26 -4.11 -21.80
C THR A 72 4.62 -3.91 -22.46
N ASN A 73 4.76 -2.77 -23.15
CA ASN A 73 6.03 -2.35 -23.72
C ASN A 73 6.88 -1.67 -22.65
N TYR A 74 7.91 -2.38 -22.15
CA TYR A 74 8.89 -1.83 -21.23
C TYR A 74 9.91 -0.97 -21.97
N GLY A 75 9.89 0.33 -21.70
CA GLY A 75 10.86 1.31 -22.21
C GLY A 75 11.99 1.64 -21.23
N GLY A 76 12.09 0.95 -20.09
CA GLY A 76 13.04 1.30 -19.03
C GLY A 76 14.51 0.95 -19.32
N PRO A 77 15.41 1.27 -18.38
CA PRO A 77 16.86 1.17 -18.57
C PRO A 77 17.42 -0.25 -18.54
N LEU A 78 16.64 -1.24 -18.08
CA LEU A 78 17.09 -2.65 -17.98
C LEU A 78 17.15 -3.38 -19.34
N ARG A 79 16.98 -2.66 -20.45
CA ARG A 79 17.12 -3.20 -21.82
C ARG A 79 18.59 -3.26 -22.23
N SER A 80 18.90 -4.11 -23.21
CA SER A 80 20.24 -4.15 -23.80
C SER A 80 20.59 -2.82 -24.47
N SER A 81 21.87 -2.43 -24.42
CA SER A 81 22.37 -1.17 -24.98
C SER A 81 22.12 -1.07 -26.49
N THR A 82 22.15 -2.19 -27.20
CA THR A 82 21.79 -2.29 -28.63
C THR A 82 20.32 -1.99 -28.87
N SER A 83 19.41 -2.56 -28.07
CA SER A 83 17.96 -2.31 -28.20
C SER A 83 17.60 -0.86 -27.87
N ILE A 84 18.25 -0.26 -26.87
CA ILE A 84 18.06 1.14 -26.52
C ILE A 84 18.47 2.05 -27.68
N LYS A 85 19.65 1.81 -28.29
CA LYS A 85 20.13 2.57 -29.45
C LYS A 85 19.24 2.40 -30.69
N ALA A 86 18.67 1.21 -30.87
CA ALA A 86 17.74 0.92 -31.97
C ALA A 86 16.30 1.43 -31.72
N GLY A 87 15.99 1.94 -30.52
CA GLY A 87 14.65 2.39 -30.17
C GLY A 87 13.64 1.27 -29.91
N ASN A 88 14.08 0.01 -29.80
CA ASN A 88 13.20 -1.15 -29.62
C ASN A 88 12.70 -1.25 -28.18
N SER A 89 11.38 -1.37 -27.99
CA SER A 89 10.79 -1.71 -26.69
C SER A 89 11.00 -3.19 -26.37
N TYR A 90 11.11 -3.51 -25.07
CA TYR A 90 11.06 -4.90 -24.61
C TYR A 90 9.62 -5.24 -24.25
N GLN A 91 9.09 -6.34 -24.77
CA GLN A 91 7.75 -6.79 -24.40
C GLN A 91 7.82 -7.51 -23.04
N LEU A 92 7.31 -6.86 -22.01
CA LEU A 92 7.21 -7.41 -20.66
C LEU A 92 5.87 -8.12 -20.51
N PHE A 93 5.90 -9.40 -20.13
CA PHE A 93 4.72 -10.17 -19.79
C PHE A 93 4.66 -10.38 -18.28
N ALA A 94 3.58 -9.91 -17.66
CA ALA A 94 3.29 -10.09 -16.24
C ALA A 94 2.03 -10.93 -16.06
N THR A 95 1.97 -11.68 -14.96
CA THR A 95 0.74 -12.37 -14.54
C THR A 95 0.14 -11.60 -13.37
N VAL A 96 -0.92 -10.85 -13.66
CA VAL A 96 -1.59 -9.94 -12.71
C VAL A 96 -2.87 -10.59 -12.18
N LEU A 97 -3.40 -10.07 -11.07
CA LEU A 97 -4.72 -10.42 -10.57
C LEU A 97 -5.78 -9.55 -11.23
N ILE A 98 -6.98 -10.10 -11.42
CA ILE A 98 -8.15 -9.37 -11.94
C ILE A 98 -9.36 -9.46 -11.01
N ASP A 99 -10.26 -8.48 -11.09
CA ASP A 99 -11.51 -8.38 -10.32
C ASP A 99 -11.30 -8.58 -8.82
N VAL A 100 -10.31 -7.87 -8.29
CA VAL A 100 -9.87 -8.04 -6.90
C VAL A 100 -10.69 -7.18 -5.96
N CYS A 101 -11.06 -7.76 -4.82
CA CYS A 101 -11.66 -7.04 -3.71
C CYS A 101 -11.10 -7.58 -2.39
N TYR A 102 -10.68 -6.66 -1.52
CA TYR A 102 -10.03 -6.97 -0.25
C TYR A 102 -10.67 -6.18 0.89
N ARG A 103 -10.88 -6.83 2.03
CA ARG A 103 -11.12 -6.16 3.31
C ARG A 103 -9.85 -6.18 4.13
N LEU A 104 -9.31 -5.00 4.38
CA LEU A 104 -8.04 -4.80 5.04
C LEU A 104 -8.27 -4.34 6.47
N TYR A 105 -7.49 -4.90 7.39
CA TYR A 105 -7.56 -4.60 8.81
C TYR A 105 -6.15 -4.27 9.31
N ALA A 106 -6.04 -3.18 10.05
CA ALA A 106 -4.80 -2.76 10.67
C ALA A 106 -5.05 -2.20 12.07
N GLU A 107 -3.99 -2.14 12.85
CA GLU A 107 -3.94 -1.48 14.14
C GLU A 107 -3.06 -0.24 14.04
N VAL A 108 -3.55 0.87 14.58
CA VAL A 108 -2.80 2.11 14.71
C VAL A 108 -2.24 2.17 16.11
N VAL A 109 -0.92 2.20 16.21
CA VAL A 109 -0.20 2.30 17.46
C VAL A 109 0.58 3.62 17.51
N PRO A 110 0.69 4.28 18.67
CA PRO A 110 1.58 5.43 18.82
C PRO A 110 3.03 5.04 18.49
N TYR A 111 3.75 5.93 17.82
CA TYR A 111 5.14 5.66 17.45
C TYR A 111 6.02 5.55 18.70
N LYS A 112 6.73 4.42 18.84
CA LYS A 112 7.49 4.10 20.06
C LYS A 112 8.70 5.03 20.26
N ASN A 113 9.39 5.39 19.18
CA ASN A 113 10.65 6.12 19.24
C ASN A 113 10.47 7.62 19.02
N LYS A 114 9.89 8.30 20.02
CA LYS A 114 9.59 9.73 19.92
C LYS A 114 10.82 10.62 19.65
N ASN A 115 12.02 10.20 20.05
CA ASN A 115 13.26 10.96 19.82
C ASN A 115 13.65 11.11 18.35
N LYS A 116 13.10 10.26 17.45
CA LYS A 116 13.34 10.34 16.00
C LYS A 116 12.28 11.16 15.26
N LEU A 117 11.29 11.68 15.96
CA LEU A 117 10.22 12.47 15.35
C LEU A 117 10.75 13.85 14.96
N PRO A 118 10.29 14.41 13.83
CA PRO A 118 10.60 15.79 13.48
C PRO A 118 10.02 16.76 14.53
N GLN A 119 10.66 17.92 14.73
CA GLN A 119 10.25 18.88 15.77
C GLN A 119 8.76 19.29 15.69
N LYS A 120 8.21 19.41 14.48
CA LYS A 120 6.77 19.72 14.28
C LYS A 120 5.86 18.61 14.82
N ALA A 121 6.22 17.35 14.58
CA ALA A 121 5.48 16.19 15.06
C ALA A 121 5.54 16.08 16.59
N LEU A 122 6.74 16.29 17.17
CA LEU A 122 6.92 16.38 18.62
C LEU A 122 6.05 17.46 19.27
N GLN A 123 5.93 18.64 18.66
CA GLN A 123 5.06 19.71 19.17
C GLN A 123 3.58 19.33 19.12
N TRP A 124 3.15 18.59 18.11
CA TRP A 124 1.78 18.12 17.97
C TRP A 124 1.47 16.97 18.93
N ASP A 125 2.35 15.97 19.05
CA ASP A 125 2.26 14.87 20.01
C ASP A 125 2.18 15.39 21.45
N ARG A 126 2.98 16.41 21.81
CA ARG A 126 2.91 17.06 23.13
C ARG A 126 1.56 17.72 23.44
N LYS A 127 0.84 18.17 22.41
CA LYS A 127 -0.49 18.80 22.55
C LYS A 127 -1.64 17.77 22.50
N THR A 128 -1.35 16.54 22.10
CA THR A 128 -2.36 15.52 21.82
C THR A 128 -2.32 14.44 22.90
N THR A 129 -3.43 14.24 23.59
CA THR A 129 -3.54 13.22 24.65
C THR A 129 -3.43 11.79 24.12
N SER A 130 -3.93 11.53 22.92
CA SER A 130 -3.86 10.21 22.27
C SER A 130 -3.73 10.34 20.74
N PRO A 131 -2.49 10.27 20.20
CA PRO A 131 -2.23 10.33 18.76
C PRO A 131 -2.98 9.25 17.96
N GLY A 132 -3.07 8.03 18.50
CA GLY A 132 -3.73 6.90 17.82
C GLY A 132 -5.24 7.11 17.65
N HIS A 133 -5.92 7.62 18.69
CA HIS A 133 -7.35 7.94 18.62
C HIS A 133 -7.62 9.04 17.59
N ALA A 134 -6.85 10.13 17.64
CA ALA A 134 -6.98 11.23 16.70
C ALA A 134 -6.75 10.77 15.25
N TYR A 135 -5.76 9.91 15.03
CA TYR A 135 -5.53 9.32 13.71
C TYR A 135 -6.73 8.50 13.23
N GLN A 136 -7.27 7.62 14.08
CA GLN A 136 -8.43 6.79 13.74
C GLN A 136 -9.62 7.65 13.28
N GLU A 137 -9.98 8.69 14.04
CA GLU A 137 -11.09 9.57 13.70
C GLU A 137 -10.88 10.30 12.37
N ILE A 138 -9.66 10.80 12.12
CA ILE A 138 -9.32 11.48 10.86
C ILE A 138 -9.37 10.50 9.70
N PHE A 139 -8.85 9.28 9.88
CA PHE A 139 -8.85 8.22 8.89
C PHE A 139 -10.29 7.83 8.49
N GLU A 140 -11.15 7.54 9.47
CA GLU A 140 -12.56 7.21 9.23
C GLU A 140 -13.30 8.36 8.54
N ARG A 141 -13.03 9.60 8.95
CA ARG A 141 -13.61 10.79 8.30
C ARG A 141 -13.15 10.92 6.84
N ARG A 142 -11.88 10.64 6.54
CA ARG A 142 -11.34 10.67 5.17
C ARG A 142 -11.96 9.58 4.30
N LEU A 143 -12.09 8.36 4.83
CA LEU A 143 -12.77 7.27 4.13
C LEU A 143 -14.22 7.64 3.77
N LYS A 144 -14.99 8.18 4.73
CA LYS A 144 -16.38 8.62 4.49
C LYS A 144 -16.50 9.72 3.44
N ARG A 145 -15.46 10.54 3.28
CA ARG A 145 -15.42 11.65 2.31
C ARG A 145 -14.69 11.27 1.01
N SER A 146 -14.25 10.02 0.87
CA SER A 146 -13.42 9.56 -0.25
C SER A 146 -12.16 10.42 -0.47
N GLN A 147 -11.56 10.89 0.62
CA GLN A 147 -10.33 11.69 0.59
C GLN A 147 -9.12 10.82 0.85
N CYS A 148 -8.07 10.99 0.05
CA CYS A 148 -6.78 10.34 0.23
C CYS A 148 -5.65 11.38 0.26
N TYR A 149 -4.56 11.06 0.95
CA TYR A 149 -3.32 11.84 0.89
C TYR A 149 -2.61 11.63 -0.44
N SER A 150 -2.56 10.39 -0.89
CA SER A 150 -2.13 9.98 -2.22
C SER A 150 -3.07 8.92 -2.75
N ILE A 151 -3.24 8.87 -4.07
CA ILE A 151 -4.07 7.84 -4.70
C ILE A 151 -3.47 6.47 -4.33
N PRO A 152 -4.23 5.57 -3.69
CA PRO A 152 -3.74 4.23 -3.40
C PRO A 152 -3.63 3.43 -4.70
N PHE A 153 -2.56 2.65 -4.82
CA PHE A 153 -2.33 1.76 -5.96
C PHE A 153 -2.33 0.31 -5.49
N LEU A 154 -2.87 -0.58 -6.33
CA LEU A 154 -2.86 -2.02 -6.08
C LEU A 154 -1.58 -2.66 -6.60
N GLY A 155 -0.45 -2.24 -6.04
CA GLY A 155 0.87 -2.68 -6.46
C GLY A 155 1.52 -1.70 -7.44
N TRP A 156 1.33 -1.90 -8.74
CA TRP A 156 1.90 -1.04 -9.77
C TRP A 156 1.08 0.26 -9.97
N ARG A 157 1.77 1.33 -10.39
CA ARG A 157 1.17 2.62 -10.79
C ARG A 157 1.16 2.69 -12.32
N GLU A 158 0.35 1.83 -12.92
CA GLU A 158 0.03 1.85 -14.36
C GLU A 158 -1.16 2.78 -14.60
#